data_AF-A0A351VA09-F1
#
_entry.id   AF-A0A351VA09-F1
#
_cell.length_a   1.000
_cell.length_b   1.000
_cell.length_c   1.000
_cell.angle_alpha   90.00
_cell.angle_beta   90.00
_cell.angle_gamma   90.00
#
_symmetry.space_group_name_H-M   'P 1'
#
loop_
_entity.id
_entity.type
_entity.pdbx_description
1 polymer ?
#
loop_
_entity_poly.entity_id
_entity_poly.type
_entity_poly.pdbx_seq_one_letter_code
_entity_poly.pdbx_strand_id
1 'polypeptide(L)'
;MKKLLLTEGLLACFFLALLLGFLGKYLVREREGQETNANVSIEETREKGTLWMDAGSVSESFSPLQYQSQGEKNVLAMCFMNLISRDARGKRINKEVAQKWKEKDTEAVHISVIYDEKKKFSTVTIQINPKLKTASGTALNADDLLFNFYLRCDMAGVENEPFGGVHIVGQEEYLYGSKNLEKRKKEIQDSLKKPSKELQKQLQENIVKKELSGELEWVRSLFQDDAYEEVIAEYGEPKDLFAYYYAYQTKYSAKGKTEQQVFDDVVSQYGWHYDWLAKVTNKDYMKQAQELARSVLLKQNGKDTVKQIAGIQKKDAQTVVIQAEGEEDCVDKLCDFWLLPMEEYGNRELFDGEQSFGFQKGDTAQILEQSSKQYCGTGAFYTKKINAEQILLERNKNYAGGKAKLKKIVVLRKNYEEEKDIVEDLLCQNVDIVITTDTVELNQLIQSRATHASYLIRKKVIETEQAENCLLYRTSYVNAPSIPQKLTEYQSIFEVIHTLKVNTL
;
A
#
# COMPACT_ATOMS: atom_id res chain seq x y z
N MET A 1 11.99 -7.62 27.80
CA MET A 1 13.22 -8.42 27.60
C MET A 1 14.02 -8.10 26.33
N LYS A 2 13.46 -7.40 25.31
CA LYS A 2 14.22 -6.92 24.12
C LYS A 2 15.43 -5.99 24.39
N LYS A 3 15.51 -5.33 25.56
CA LYS A 3 16.62 -4.41 25.92
C LYS A 3 17.64 -4.96 26.92
N LEU A 4 17.37 -6.10 27.57
CA LEU A 4 18.29 -6.64 28.58
C LEU A 4 19.39 -7.53 27.98
N LEU A 5 19.24 -7.95 26.71
CA LEU A 5 20.18 -8.81 25.99
C LEU A 5 21.25 -8.03 25.18
N LEU A 6 21.17 -6.69 25.13
CA LEU A 6 22.00 -5.88 24.24
C LEU A 6 23.24 -5.24 24.90
N THR A 7 23.40 -5.30 26.22
CA THR A 7 24.40 -4.45 26.91
C THR A 7 25.66 -5.15 27.41
N GLU A 8 25.69 -6.47 27.60
CA GLU A 8 26.88 -7.09 28.25
C GLU A 8 27.57 -8.21 27.45
N GLY A 9 26.90 -8.86 26.49
CA GLY A 9 27.52 -9.90 25.64
C GLY A 9 28.10 -9.41 24.31
N LEU A 10 27.60 -8.29 23.77
CA LEU A 10 27.88 -7.89 22.38
C LEU A 10 29.20 -7.14 22.17
N LEU A 11 29.78 -6.55 23.22
CA LEU A 11 30.94 -5.66 23.08
C LEU A 11 32.26 -6.42 22.88
N ALA A 12 32.34 -7.69 23.30
CA ALA A 12 33.54 -8.52 23.17
C ALA A 12 33.61 -9.24 21.81
N CYS A 13 32.47 -9.67 21.26
CA CYS A 13 32.41 -10.40 19.99
C CYS A 13 32.54 -9.48 18.76
N PHE A 14 32.09 -8.22 18.86
CA PHE A 14 32.15 -7.26 17.75
C PHE A 14 33.59 -6.88 17.34
N PHE A 15 34.55 -6.90 18.28
CA PHE A 15 35.95 -6.57 17.98
C PHE A 15 36.75 -7.75 17.40
N LEU A 16 36.32 -9.00 17.62
CA LEU A 16 37.00 -10.19 17.10
C LEU A 16 36.54 -10.54 15.67
N ALA A 17 35.25 -10.34 15.36
CA ALA A 17 34.69 -10.59 14.03
C ALA A 17 35.18 -9.59 12.96
N LEU A 18 35.43 -8.33 13.35
CA LEU A 18 35.96 -7.29 12.46
C LEU A 18 37.41 -7.55 12.00
N LEU A 19 38.19 -8.31 12.79
CA LEU A 19 39.59 -8.64 12.49
C LEU A 19 39.74 -9.93 11.65
N LEU A 20 38.78 -10.85 11.71
CA LEU A 20 38.80 -12.12 10.96
C LEU A 20 38.05 -12.02 9.61
N GLY A 21 37.01 -11.18 9.51
CA GLY A 21 36.27 -10.96 8.25
C GLY A 21 37.06 -10.23 7.15
N PHE A 22 38.11 -9.48 7.52
CA PHE A 22 38.94 -8.73 6.56
C PHE A 22 39.98 -9.59 5.82
N LEU A 23 40.34 -10.78 6.33
CA LEU A 23 41.32 -11.68 5.71
C LEU A 23 40.68 -12.79 4.85
N GLY A 24 39.44 -13.19 5.15
CA GLY A 24 38.72 -14.22 4.38
C GLY A 24 38.24 -13.78 3.00
N LYS A 25 37.91 -12.49 2.81
CA LYS A 25 37.42 -11.94 1.53
C LYS A 25 38.52 -11.67 0.48
N TYR A 26 39.79 -11.78 0.84
CA TYR A 26 40.91 -11.49 -0.08
C TYR A 26 41.48 -12.72 -0.81
N LEU A 27 41.13 -13.95 -0.40
CA LEU A 27 41.78 -15.17 -0.92
C LEU A 27 40.90 -16.06 -1.82
N VAL A 28 39.64 -15.70 -2.07
CA VAL A 28 38.72 -16.48 -2.93
C VAL A 28 38.45 -15.82 -4.29
N ARG A 29 38.98 -14.61 -4.54
CA ARG A 29 38.59 -13.78 -5.70
C ARG A 29 39.56 -13.75 -6.89
N GLU A 30 40.48 -14.70 -6.98
CA GLU A 30 41.36 -14.89 -8.14
C GLU A 30 41.23 -16.31 -8.72
N ARG A 31 40.05 -16.62 -9.31
CA ARG A 31 39.89 -17.61 -10.39
C ARG A 31 38.41 -17.74 -10.71
N GLU A 32 37.94 -16.89 -11.62
CA GLU A 32 36.90 -17.21 -12.61
C GLU A 32 36.70 -15.96 -13.47
N GLY A 33 37.63 -15.81 -14.41
CA GLY A 33 37.58 -14.83 -15.47
C GLY A 33 37.77 -15.55 -16.80
N GLN A 34 36.80 -15.35 -17.69
CA GLN A 34 36.83 -15.45 -19.15
C GLN A 34 36.35 -16.74 -19.85
N GLU A 35 35.51 -16.44 -20.86
CA GLU A 35 35.03 -17.22 -22.03
C GLU A 35 33.75 -18.05 -21.81
N THR A 36 32.67 -17.95 -22.60
CA THR A 36 32.43 -17.34 -23.93
C THR A 36 30.92 -17.27 -24.23
N ASN A 37 30.60 -16.42 -25.21
CA ASN A 37 29.30 -16.10 -25.80
C ASN A 37 28.31 -17.23 -26.13
N ALA A 38 27.03 -16.85 -26.04
CA ALA A 38 25.88 -17.21 -26.89
C ALA A 38 25.30 -18.64 -26.80
N ASN A 39 24.19 -18.75 -26.07
CA ASN A 39 22.87 -19.12 -26.63
C ASN A 39 21.80 -18.97 -25.55
N VAL A 40 21.17 -17.80 -25.46
CA VAL A 40 19.90 -17.67 -24.75
C VAL A 40 18.80 -17.94 -25.78
N SER A 41 18.41 -19.20 -25.89
CA SER A 41 17.23 -19.62 -26.62
C SER A 41 16.12 -19.97 -25.63
N ILE A 42 15.27 -19.01 -25.28
CA ILE A 42 13.85 -19.27 -24.99
C ILE A 42 13.06 -18.08 -25.56
N GLU A 43 12.68 -18.16 -26.83
CA GLU A 43 11.57 -17.37 -27.37
C GLU A 43 10.27 -17.89 -26.72
N GLU A 44 9.94 -17.41 -25.52
CA GLU A 44 8.54 -17.09 -25.28
C GLU A 44 8.25 -15.84 -26.11
N THR A 45 7.66 -16.03 -27.30
CA THR A 45 7.23 -14.91 -28.13
C THR A 45 6.25 -14.04 -27.33
N ARG A 46 6.77 -12.94 -26.76
CA ARG A 46 5.99 -11.93 -26.07
C ARG A 46 4.87 -11.46 -26.99
N GLU A 47 3.66 -11.39 -26.44
CA GLU A 47 2.51 -10.89 -27.18
C GLU A 47 2.79 -9.48 -27.70
N LYS A 48 2.68 -9.29 -29.02
CA LYS A 48 2.87 -7.97 -29.64
C LYS A 48 1.91 -6.94 -29.04
N GLY A 49 2.45 -5.83 -28.53
CA GLY A 49 1.68 -4.74 -27.94
C GLY A 49 1.47 -4.86 -26.42
N THR A 50 2.19 -5.78 -25.78
CA THR A 50 2.37 -5.85 -24.32
C THR A 50 3.66 -5.16 -23.92
N LEU A 51 3.59 -4.29 -22.91
CA LEU A 51 4.75 -3.68 -22.27
C LEU A 51 5.13 -4.49 -21.03
N TRP A 52 6.40 -4.86 -20.88
CA TRP A 52 6.93 -5.49 -19.68
C TRP A 52 7.74 -4.47 -18.90
N MET A 53 7.40 -4.25 -17.62
CA MET A 53 8.08 -3.24 -16.81
C MET A 53 8.37 -3.73 -15.39
N ASP A 54 9.44 -3.23 -14.82
CA ASP A 54 9.63 -3.15 -13.37
C ASP A 54 9.20 -1.76 -12.90
N ALA A 55 8.23 -1.72 -11.98
CA ALA A 55 7.71 -0.47 -11.42
C ALA A 55 8.53 0.07 -10.25
N GLY A 56 9.57 -0.66 -9.82
CA GLY A 56 10.30 -0.49 -8.58
C GLY A 56 9.79 -1.44 -7.49
N SER A 57 10.36 -1.35 -6.29
CA SER A 57 10.04 -2.24 -5.17
C SER A 57 8.52 -2.27 -4.91
N VAL A 58 7.97 -3.48 -4.82
CA VAL A 58 6.56 -3.77 -4.54
C VAL A 58 6.47 -4.89 -3.51
N SER A 59 5.73 -4.68 -2.43
CA SER A 59 5.47 -5.73 -1.44
C SER A 59 4.66 -6.88 -2.03
N GLU A 60 4.63 -8.04 -1.36
CA GLU A 60 3.80 -9.19 -1.73
C GLU A 60 2.28 -8.89 -1.71
N SER A 61 1.86 -7.94 -0.88
CA SER A 61 0.47 -7.51 -0.77
C SER A 61 0.39 -6.01 -0.48
N PHE A 62 -0.31 -5.29 -1.35
CA PHE A 62 -0.60 -3.87 -1.21
C PHE A 62 -1.94 -3.54 -1.88
N SER A 63 -2.51 -2.39 -1.53
CA SER A 63 -3.83 -1.97 -2.01
C SER A 63 -3.93 -0.45 -2.15
N PRO A 64 -4.95 0.09 -2.84
CA PRO A 64 -5.20 1.53 -2.86
C PRO A 64 -5.54 2.13 -1.48
N LEU A 65 -5.76 1.30 -0.47
CA LEU A 65 -6.00 1.72 0.92
C LEU A 65 -4.74 1.57 1.80
N GLN A 66 -3.78 0.74 1.40
CA GLN A 66 -2.54 0.49 2.14
C GLN A 66 -1.39 0.19 1.18
N TYR A 67 -0.48 1.16 1.05
CA TYR A 67 0.73 1.09 0.24
C TYR A 67 1.83 1.93 0.88
N GLN A 68 3.09 1.60 0.61
CA GLN A 68 4.27 2.16 1.28
C GLN A 68 5.35 2.58 0.27
N SER A 69 5.53 1.81 -0.81
CA SER A 69 6.61 2.06 -1.76
C SER A 69 6.14 2.94 -2.93
N GLN A 70 7.12 3.54 -3.63
CA GLN A 70 6.83 4.25 -4.87
C GLN A 70 6.42 3.28 -5.99
N GLY A 71 6.95 2.05 -6.01
CA GLY A 71 6.56 1.05 -7.01
C GLY A 71 5.09 0.68 -6.89
N GLU A 72 4.60 0.51 -5.67
CA GLU A 72 3.17 0.29 -5.40
C GLU A 72 2.32 1.47 -5.87
N LYS A 73 2.74 2.72 -5.57
CA LYS A 73 2.06 3.93 -6.08
C LYS A 73 2.02 3.96 -7.62
N ASN A 74 3.09 3.57 -8.30
CA ASN A 74 3.15 3.54 -9.76
C ASN A 74 2.13 2.54 -10.32
N VAL A 75 2.01 1.35 -9.71
CA VAL A 75 0.99 0.36 -10.12
C VAL A 75 -0.42 0.88 -9.87
N LEU A 76 -0.67 1.46 -8.69
CA LEU A 76 -1.99 1.99 -8.32
C LEU A 76 -2.39 3.17 -9.22
N ALA A 77 -1.47 4.06 -9.57
CA ALA A 77 -1.76 5.21 -10.43
C ALA A 77 -2.18 4.79 -11.86
N MET A 78 -1.70 3.64 -12.35
CA MET A 78 -2.22 3.09 -13.62
C MET A 78 -3.67 2.59 -13.50
N CYS A 79 -4.07 2.15 -12.29
CA CYS A 79 -5.34 1.47 -12.05
C CYS A 79 -6.45 2.35 -11.46
N PHE A 80 -6.09 3.42 -10.77
CA PHE A 80 -7.00 4.30 -10.04
C PHE A 80 -6.74 5.76 -10.37
N MET A 81 -7.80 6.56 -10.26
CA MET A 81 -7.67 8.01 -10.26
C MET A 81 -7.61 8.54 -8.83
N ASN A 82 -6.83 9.59 -8.59
CA ASN A 82 -6.78 10.32 -7.32
C ASN A 82 -7.77 11.49 -7.37
N LEU A 83 -8.38 11.88 -6.23
CA LEU A 83 -9.21 13.09 -6.23
C LEU A 83 -8.36 14.35 -6.46
N ILE A 84 -7.14 14.38 -5.93
CA ILE A 84 -6.19 15.46 -6.20
C ILE A 84 -5.49 15.21 -7.54
N SER A 85 -5.67 16.18 -8.42
CA SER A 85 -4.91 16.32 -9.65
C SER A 85 -3.73 17.26 -9.42
N ARG A 86 -2.52 16.81 -9.72
CA ARG A 86 -1.27 17.58 -9.63
C ARG A 86 -0.62 17.75 -11.01
N ASP A 87 -0.05 18.92 -11.26
CA ASP A 87 0.87 19.09 -12.38
C ASP A 87 2.18 18.34 -12.14
N ALA A 88 3.07 18.38 -13.12
CA ALA A 88 4.38 17.74 -13.03
C ALA A 88 5.21 18.26 -11.82
N ARG A 89 5.01 19.50 -11.36
CA ARG A 89 5.73 20.04 -10.19
C ARG A 89 5.08 19.65 -8.85
N GLY A 90 4.04 18.81 -8.88
CA GLY A 90 3.29 18.42 -7.69
C GLY A 90 2.27 19.45 -7.22
N LYS A 91 2.05 20.53 -7.97
CA LYS A 91 1.07 21.56 -7.59
C LYS A 91 -0.33 21.11 -7.96
N ARG A 92 -1.28 21.24 -7.04
CA ARG A 92 -2.70 20.96 -7.30
C ARG A 92 -3.24 21.81 -8.46
N ILE A 93 -3.94 21.16 -9.39
CA ILE A 93 -4.55 21.77 -10.59
C ILE A 93 -6.02 21.41 -10.80
N ASN A 94 -6.69 20.82 -9.81
CA ASN A 94 -8.14 20.63 -9.85
C ASN A 94 -8.85 21.94 -10.18
N LYS A 95 -9.84 21.89 -11.07
CA LYS A 95 -10.71 23.04 -11.35
C LYS A 95 -11.72 23.23 -10.23
N GLU A 96 -12.26 24.43 -10.14
CA GLU A 96 -13.30 24.77 -9.17
C GLU A 96 -14.68 24.23 -9.58
N VAL A 97 -15.53 23.92 -8.60
CA VAL A 97 -16.88 23.37 -8.81
C VAL A 97 -17.79 24.33 -9.57
N ALA A 98 -17.54 25.64 -9.52
CA ALA A 98 -18.27 26.63 -10.31
C ALA A 98 -18.00 26.51 -11.83
N GLN A 99 -16.92 25.85 -12.22
CA GLN A 99 -16.56 25.65 -13.63
C GLN A 99 -17.32 24.45 -14.19
N LYS A 100 -17.97 24.62 -15.34
CA LYS A 100 -18.63 23.51 -16.05
C LYS A 100 -17.60 22.54 -16.62
N TRP A 101 -17.88 21.26 -16.49
CA TRP A 101 -17.16 20.18 -17.18
C TRP A 101 -17.11 20.42 -18.69
N LYS A 102 -15.91 20.34 -19.26
CA LYS A 102 -15.65 20.42 -20.70
C LYS A 102 -15.28 19.04 -21.24
N GLU A 103 -15.29 18.92 -22.57
CA GLU A 103 -15.01 17.64 -23.21
C GLU A 103 -13.60 17.12 -22.92
N LYS A 104 -12.62 18.03 -22.87
CA LYS A 104 -11.20 17.73 -22.64
C LYS A 104 -10.81 17.53 -21.17
N ASP A 105 -11.78 17.55 -20.25
CA ASP A 105 -11.51 17.46 -18.82
C ASP A 105 -11.34 16.00 -18.43
N THR A 106 -10.22 15.71 -17.78
CA THR A 106 -9.75 14.34 -17.53
C THR A 106 -9.51 14.06 -16.06
N GLU A 107 -9.54 15.07 -15.20
CA GLU A 107 -9.45 14.95 -13.75
C GLU A 107 -10.65 14.20 -13.17
N ALA A 108 -10.44 13.55 -12.02
CA ALA A 108 -11.50 12.83 -11.32
C ALA A 108 -12.60 13.77 -10.79
N VAL A 109 -12.21 14.93 -10.28
CA VAL A 109 -13.10 15.86 -9.58
C VAL A 109 -12.73 17.33 -9.79
N HIS A 110 -13.76 18.17 -9.74
CA HIS A 110 -13.61 19.59 -9.45
C HIS A 110 -13.68 19.80 -7.92
N ILE A 111 -12.87 20.71 -7.38
CA ILE A 111 -12.77 21.00 -5.95
C ILE A 111 -12.78 22.51 -5.70
N SER A 112 -13.62 22.95 -4.77
CA SER A 112 -13.64 24.34 -4.25
C SER A 112 -13.49 24.32 -2.74
N VAL A 113 -12.77 25.29 -2.18
CA VAL A 113 -12.54 25.42 -0.73
C VAL A 113 -12.86 26.84 -0.30
N ILE A 114 -13.57 26.98 0.82
CA ILE A 114 -13.86 28.27 1.45
C ILE A 114 -13.53 28.17 2.93
N TYR A 115 -12.54 28.94 3.39
CA TYR A 115 -12.16 29.00 4.81
C TYR A 115 -13.02 30.00 5.60
N ASP A 116 -13.56 29.57 6.74
CA ASP A 116 -14.24 30.42 7.73
C ASP A 116 -13.26 30.74 8.87
N GLU A 117 -12.66 31.92 8.83
CA GLU A 117 -11.68 32.37 9.83
C GLU A 117 -12.21 32.39 11.27
N LYS A 118 -13.52 32.59 11.45
CA LYS A 118 -14.14 32.68 12.80
C LYS A 118 -14.32 31.30 13.41
N LYS A 119 -14.67 30.32 12.59
CA LYS A 119 -14.96 28.96 13.04
C LYS A 119 -13.78 28.00 12.86
N LYS A 120 -12.71 28.45 12.19
CA LYS A 120 -11.47 27.69 11.96
C LYS A 120 -11.69 26.38 11.20
N PHE A 121 -12.64 26.40 10.28
CA PHE A 121 -12.87 25.28 9.37
C PHE A 121 -12.94 25.74 7.92
N SER A 122 -12.67 24.80 7.03
CA SER A 122 -12.85 24.95 5.60
C SER A 122 -14.07 24.14 5.12
N THR A 123 -14.86 24.76 4.24
CA THR A 123 -15.92 24.08 3.50
C THR A 123 -15.35 23.62 2.16
N VAL A 124 -15.11 22.32 2.02
CA VAL A 124 -14.58 21.67 0.82
C VAL A 124 -15.75 21.10 0.02
N THR A 125 -15.94 21.58 -1.21
CA THR A 125 -16.95 21.06 -2.14
C THR A 125 -16.25 20.25 -3.21
N ILE A 126 -16.67 18.99 -3.40
CA ILE A 126 -16.09 18.05 -4.35
C ILE A 126 -17.19 17.61 -5.31
N GLN A 127 -16.97 17.80 -6.61
CA GLN A 127 -17.88 17.36 -7.67
C GLN A 127 -17.19 16.33 -8.57
N ILE A 128 -17.79 15.15 -8.72
CA ILE A 128 -17.31 14.08 -9.60
C ILE A 128 -17.46 14.44 -11.07
N ASN A 129 -16.44 14.06 -11.86
CA ASN A 129 -16.51 14.08 -13.31
C ASN A 129 -17.57 13.07 -13.79
N PRO A 130 -18.65 13.51 -14.47
CA PRO A 130 -19.75 12.64 -14.86
C PRO A 130 -19.36 11.59 -15.91
N LYS A 131 -18.13 11.65 -16.45
CA LYS A 131 -17.58 10.66 -17.38
C LYS A 131 -16.88 9.50 -16.68
N LEU A 132 -16.62 9.57 -15.37
CA LEU A 132 -15.88 8.52 -14.67
C LEU A 132 -16.62 7.19 -14.72
N LYS A 133 -15.91 6.17 -15.19
CA LYS A 133 -16.42 4.81 -15.28
C LYS A 133 -15.34 3.79 -14.93
N THR A 134 -15.77 2.71 -14.29
CA THR A 134 -14.96 1.50 -14.13
C THR A 134 -14.70 0.83 -15.48
N ALA A 135 -13.83 -0.18 -15.50
CA ALA A 135 -13.59 -1.00 -16.69
C ALA A 135 -14.85 -1.75 -17.18
N SER A 136 -15.74 -2.15 -16.25
CA SER A 136 -17.04 -2.76 -16.55
C SER A 136 -18.05 -1.76 -17.15
N GLY A 137 -17.86 -0.46 -16.90
CA GLY A 137 -18.66 0.62 -17.46
C GLY A 137 -19.61 1.28 -16.46
N THR A 138 -19.57 0.86 -15.18
CA THR A 138 -20.31 1.49 -14.09
C THR A 138 -19.87 2.93 -13.92
N ALA A 139 -20.83 3.85 -13.91
CA ALA A 139 -20.56 5.27 -13.66
C ALA A 139 -20.39 5.54 -12.16
N LEU A 140 -19.39 6.35 -11.82
CA LEU A 140 -19.19 6.82 -10.45
C LEU A 140 -20.02 8.08 -10.18
N ASN A 141 -20.38 8.27 -8.92
CA ASN A 141 -21.20 9.39 -8.46
C ASN A 141 -20.90 9.72 -6.98
N ALA A 142 -21.62 10.69 -6.39
CA ALA A 142 -21.41 11.12 -5.01
C ALA A 142 -21.51 9.99 -3.96
N ASP A 143 -22.23 8.89 -4.25
CA ASP A 143 -22.26 7.69 -3.41
C ASP A 143 -20.86 7.10 -3.21
N ASP A 144 -20.05 7.07 -4.28
CA ASP A 144 -18.67 6.58 -4.22
C ASP A 144 -17.80 7.50 -3.36
N LEU A 145 -18.00 8.82 -3.41
CA LEU A 145 -17.31 9.73 -2.49
C LEU A 145 -17.69 9.45 -1.05
N LEU A 146 -18.99 9.31 -0.74
CA LEU A 146 -19.44 8.97 0.60
C LEU A 146 -18.80 7.66 1.06
N PHE A 147 -18.86 6.60 0.26
CA PHE A 147 -18.18 5.33 0.55
C PHE A 147 -16.70 5.55 0.89
N ASN A 148 -15.95 6.30 0.08
CA ASN A 148 -14.52 6.52 0.28
C ASN A 148 -14.19 7.31 1.56
N PHE A 149 -14.96 8.36 1.88
CA PHE A 149 -14.73 9.16 3.08
C PHE A 149 -15.08 8.39 4.35
N TYR A 150 -16.25 7.74 4.38
CA TYR A 150 -16.68 6.94 5.52
C TYR A 150 -15.77 5.73 5.74
N LEU A 151 -15.39 5.02 4.68
CA LEU A 151 -14.47 3.88 4.75
C LEU A 151 -13.14 4.28 5.39
N ARG A 152 -12.55 5.41 4.96
CA ARG A 152 -11.26 5.87 5.49
C ARG A 152 -11.35 6.33 6.95
N CYS A 153 -12.45 6.95 7.34
CA CYS A 153 -12.71 7.23 8.76
C CYS A 153 -12.76 5.93 9.57
N ASP A 154 -13.56 4.95 9.17
CA ASP A 154 -13.66 3.67 9.89
C ASP A 154 -12.37 2.85 9.88
N MET A 155 -11.60 2.90 8.79
CA MET A 155 -10.28 2.26 8.71
C MET A 155 -9.26 2.89 9.66
N ALA A 156 -9.26 4.23 9.78
CA ALA A 156 -8.42 4.90 10.75
C ALA A 156 -8.85 4.59 12.19
N GLY A 157 -10.16 4.39 12.40
CA GLY A 157 -10.74 4.16 13.72
C GLY A 157 -10.60 5.41 14.59
N VAL A 158 -10.63 5.23 15.90
CA VAL A 158 -10.42 6.34 16.87
C VAL A 158 -8.95 6.53 17.25
N GLU A 159 -8.06 5.68 16.73
CA GLU A 159 -6.64 5.64 17.13
C GLU A 159 -5.72 6.37 16.17
N ASN A 160 -6.07 6.38 14.89
CA ASN A 160 -5.29 6.98 13.83
C ASN A 160 -6.02 8.20 13.28
N GLU A 161 -5.24 9.11 12.72
CA GLU A 161 -5.79 10.26 12.03
C GLU A 161 -6.00 9.90 10.55
N PRO A 162 -7.25 9.85 10.05
CA PRO A 162 -7.44 9.77 8.61
C PRO A 162 -6.93 11.07 7.95
N PHE A 163 -6.77 11.05 6.63
CA PHE A 163 -6.54 12.26 5.85
C PHE A 163 -5.33 13.11 6.33
N GLY A 164 -4.24 12.46 6.74
CA GLY A 164 -3.01 13.17 7.12
C GLY A 164 -3.16 14.17 8.29
N GLY A 165 -4.11 13.91 9.20
CA GLY A 165 -4.37 14.75 10.37
C GLY A 165 -5.55 15.71 10.22
N VAL A 166 -6.24 15.73 9.07
CA VAL A 166 -7.38 16.62 8.86
C VAL A 166 -8.64 16.00 9.46
N HIS A 167 -9.22 16.66 10.46
CA HIS A 167 -10.44 16.21 11.13
C HIS A 167 -11.69 16.75 10.42
N ILE A 168 -12.66 15.87 10.18
CA ILE A 168 -13.98 16.26 9.66
C ILE A 168 -14.93 16.50 10.83
N VAL A 169 -15.69 17.59 10.80
CA VAL A 169 -16.67 17.92 11.86
C VAL A 169 -17.61 16.73 12.11
N GLY A 170 -17.71 16.26 13.35
CA GLY A 170 -18.58 15.15 13.72
C GLY A 170 -18.00 13.74 13.46
N GLN A 171 -16.74 13.64 13.05
CA GLN A 171 -16.08 12.36 12.77
C GLN A 171 -15.91 11.53 14.05
N GLU A 172 -15.51 12.14 15.17
CA GLU A 172 -15.31 11.42 16.42
C GLU A 172 -16.63 10.84 16.96
N GLU A 173 -17.73 11.61 16.94
CA GLU A 173 -19.05 11.15 17.35
C GLU A 173 -19.56 10.01 16.47
N TYR A 174 -19.30 10.09 15.16
CA TYR A 174 -19.57 9.00 14.24
C TYR A 174 -18.78 7.76 14.65
N LEU A 175 -17.46 7.82 14.76
CA LEU A 175 -16.64 6.66 15.10
C LEU A 175 -17.06 6.05 16.46
N TYR A 176 -17.29 6.86 17.47
CA TYR A 176 -17.78 6.35 18.75
C TYR A 176 -19.25 5.91 18.73
N GLY A 177 -20.02 6.27 17.71
CA GLY A 177 -21.46 6.00 17.60
C GLY A 177 -22.29 6.74 18.65
N SER A 178 -21.79 7.85 19.18
CA SER A 178 -22.44 8.61 20.26
C SER A 178 -21.99 10.06 20.29
N LYS A 179 -22.92 10.98 20.56
CA LYS A 179 -22.61 12.37 20.90
C LYS A 179 -22.03 12.53 22.31
N ASN A 180 -22.22 11.55 23.20
CA ASN A 180 -21.64 11.57 24.54
C ASN A 180 -20.36 10.74 24.57
N LEU A 181 -19.28 11.35 24.09
CA LEU A 181 -17.97 10.73 23.94
C LEU A 181 -17.41 10.23 25.27
N GLU A 182 -17.50 11.04 26.32
CA GLU A 182 -17.01 10.68 27.67
C GLU A 182 -17.68 9.41 28.19
N LYS A 183 -19.01 9.33 28.09
CA LYS A 183 -19.75 8.12 28.47
C LYS A 183 -19.32 6.93 27.62
N ARG A 184 -19.16 7.09 26.30
CA ARG A 184 -18.77 6.00 25.41
C ARG A 184 -17.35 5.49 25.69
N LYS A 185 -16.39 6.39 25.90
CA LYS A 185 -15.00 6.04 26.27
C LYS A 185 -14.98 5.24 27.57
N LYS A 186 -15.81 5.61 28.56
CA LYS A 186 -15.98 4.83 29.80
C LYS A 186 -16.60 3.45 29.56
N GLU A 187 -17.64 3.35 28.74
CA GLU A 187 -18.26 2.06 28.38
C GLU A 187 -17.27 1.09 27.71
N ILE A 188 -16.39 1.61 26.85
CA ILE A 188 -15.29 0.83 26.22
C ILE A 188 -14.29 0.35 27.27
N GLN A 189 -13.87 1.22 28.19
CA GLN A 189 -12.96 0.82 29.26
C GLN A 189 -13.57 -0.25 30.19
N ASP A 190 -14.85 -0.12 30.51
CA ASP A 190 -15.55 -1.06 31.37
C ASP A 190 -15.79 -2.41 30.66
N SER A 191 -16.00 -2.42 29.34
CA SER A 191 -16.09 -3.68 28.57
C SER A 191 -14.76 -4.41 28.51
N LEU A 192 -13.62 -3.71 28.49
CA LEU A 192 -12.29 -4.34 28.56
C LEU A 192 -11.98 -4.97 29.93
N LYS A 193 -12.51 -4.41 31.02
CA LYS A 193 -12.36 -5.02 32.35
C LYS A 193 -13.17 -6.31 32.50
N LYS A 194 -14.30 -6.41 31.79
CA LYS A 194 -15.23 -7.55 31.81
C LYS A 194 -15.70 -7.88 30.38
N PRO A 195 -14.83 -8.45 29.54
CA PRO A 195 -15.14 -8.65 28.13
C PRO A 195 -16.22 -9.71 27.95
N SER A 196 -17.15 -9.43 27.02
CA SER A 196 -18.11 -10.42 26.53
C SER A 196 -17.38 -11.55 25.80
N LYS A 197 -18.04 -12.70 25.60
CA LYS A 197 -17.46 -13.83 24.84
C LYS A 197 -17.00 -13.41 23.44
N GLU A 198 -17.77 -12.55 22.78
CA GLU A 198 -17.41 -12.01 21.47
C GLU A 198 -16.13 -11.15 21.57
N LEU A 199 -16.05 -10.24 22.54
CA LEU A 199 -14.86 -9.42 22.72
C LEU A 199 -13.63 -10.26 23.11
N GLN A 200 -13.79 -11.29 23.95
CA GLN A 200 -12.70 -12.22 24.28
C GLN A 200 -12.14 -12.90 23.02
N LYS A 201 -13.02 -13.40 22.15
CA LYS A 201 -12.63 -13.99 20.86
C LYS A 201 -11.88 -12.99 20.00
N GLN A 202 -12.41 -11.78 19.84
CA GLN A 202 -11.79 -10.71 19.04
C GLN A 202 -10.39 -10.35 19.57
N LEU A 203 -10.23 -10.19 20.89
CA LEU A 203 -8.93 -9.89 21.51
C LEU A 203 -7.92 -11.03 21.31
N GLN A 204 -8.36 -12.28 21.46
CA GLN A 204 -7.50 -13.43 21.24
C GLN A 204 -7.07 -13.53 19.76
N GLU A 205 -8.00 -13.42 18.82
CA GLU A 205 -7.73 -13.61 17.40
C GLU A 205 -6.93 -12.45 16.79
N ASN A 206 -7.29 -11.21 17.13
CA ASN A 206 -6.73 -10.02 16.46
C ASN A 206 -5.55 -9.38 17.17
N ILE A 207 -5.29 -9.71 18.44
CA ILE A 207 -4.10 -9.22 19.14
C ILE A 207 -3.20 -10.41 19.46
N VAL A 208 -3.66 -11.32 20.33
CA VAL A 208 -2.79 -12.38 20.88
C VAL A 208 -2.24 -13.30 19.80
N LYS A 209 -3.12 -13.86 18.97
CA LYS A 209 -2.75 -14.81 17.92
C LYS A 209 -1.92 -14.14 16.83
N LYS A 210 -2.31 -12.94 16.37
CA LYS A 210 -1.57 -12.21 15.32
C LYS A 210 -0.16 -11.85 15.77
N GLU A 211 -0.02 -11.32 16.97
CA GLU A 211 1.28 -10.98 17.53
C GLU A 211 2.17 -12.23 17.67
N LEU A 212 1.66 -13.29 18.30
CA LEU A 212 2.44 -14.53 18.47
C LEU A 212 2.80 -15.18 17.14
N SER A 213 1.98 -15.03 16.09
CA SER A 213 2.32 -15.51 14.75
C SER A 213 3.55 -14.78 14.22
N GLY A 214 3.59 -13.44 14.36
CA GLY A 214 4.76 -12.65 13.98
C GLY A 214 6.01 -12.99 14.80
N GLU A 215 5.85 -13.26 16.09
CA GLU A 215 6.97 -13.68 16.94
C GLU A 215 7.48 -15.10 16.58
N LEU A 216 6.60 -16.01 16.13
CA LEU A 216 7.03 -17.31 15.58
C LEU A 216 7.80 -17.16 14.27
N GLU A 217 7.35 -16.30 13.34
CA GLU A 217 8.10 -16.02 12.12
C GLU A 217 9.47 -15.41 12.42
N TRP A 218 9.54 -14.49 13.40
CA TRP A 218 10.82 -13.96 13.87
C TRP A 218 11.72 -15.05 14.45
N VAL A 219 11.19 -15.96 15.28
CA VAL A 219 11.96 -17.09 15.78
C VAL A 219 12.48 -17.95 14.64
N ARG A 220 11.67 -18.25 13.62
CA ARG A 220 12.10 -19.01 12.44
C ARG A 220 13.24 -18.32 11.67
N SER A 221 13.24 -17.00 11.60
CA SER A 221 14.31 -16.26 10.91
C SER A 221 15.65 -16.37 11.64
N LEU A 222 15.65 -16.56 12.97
CA LEU A 222 16.90 -16.74 13.73
C LEU A 222 17.64 -18.01 13.30
N PHE A 223 16.91 -19.08 12.97
CA PHE A 223 17.49 -20.36 12.52
C PHE A 223 18.15 -20.29 11.13
N GLN A 224 18.08 -19.14 10.47
CA GLN A 224 18.73 -18.88 9.17
C GLN A 224 19.93 -17.94 9.32
N ASP A 225 20.28 -17.53 10.55
CA ASP A 225 21.31 -16.56 10.85
C ASP A 225 22.36 -17.16 11.80
N ASP A 226 23.57 -17.36 11.27
CA ASP A 226 24.72 -17.96 11.97
C ASP A 226 25.07 -17.19 13.26
N ALA A 227 24.67 -15.91 13.39
CA ALA A 227 24.90 -15.13 14.60
C ALA A 227 24.16 -15.66 15.83
N TYR A 228 23.18 -16.56 15.66
CA TYR A 228 22.36 -17.11 16.74
C TYR A 228 22.62 -18.60 17.03
N GLU A 229 23.67 -19.20 16.44
CA GLU A 229 24.00 -20.62 16.60
C GLU A 229 24.06 -21.08 18.06
N GLU A 230 24.64 -20.29 18.96
CA GLU A 230 24.75 -20.64 20.39
C GLU A 230 23.38 -20.81 21.06
N VAL A 231 22.43 -19.93 20.76
CA VAL A 231 21.07 -19.99 21.31
C VAL A 231 20.29 -21.14 20.66
N ILE A 232 20.48 -21.36 19.37
CA ILE A 232 19.81 -22.43 18.63
C ILE A 232 20.30 -23.82 19.06
N ALA A 233 21.58 -23.96 19.43
CA ALA A 233 22.15 -25.23 19.87
C ALA A 233 21.42 -25.80 21.10
N GLU A 234 20.84 -24.95 21.95
CA GLU A 234 20.03 -25.38 23.11
C GLU A 234 18.59 -25.79 22.73
N TYR A 235 18.08 -25.33 21.59
CA TYR A 235 16.70 -25.53 21.14
C TYR A 235 16.67 -26.03 19.69
N GLY A 236 16.57 -27.35 19.52
CA GLY A 236 16.74 -28.01 18.21
C GLY A 236 15.73 -27.64 17.12
N GLU A 237 14.59 -27.03 17.45
CA GLU A 237 13.56 -26.61 16.48
C GLU A 237 12.98 -25.22 16.84
N PRO A 238 12.52 -24.42 15.85
CA PRO A 238 11.90 -23.11 16.09
C PRO A 238 10.76 -23.13 17.12
N LYS A 239 9.92 -24.18 17.10
CA LYS A 239 8.83 -24.36 18.06
C LYS A 239 9.31 -24.43 19.53
N ASP A 240 10.49 -24.99 19.77
CA ASP A 240 11.02 -25.18 21.12
C ASP A 240 11.57 -23.85 21.67
N LEU A 241 12.25 -23.08 20.82
CA LEU A 241 12.71 -21.74 21.16
C LEU A 241 11.53 -20.76 21.32
N PHE A 242 10.51 -20.85 20.46
CA PHE A 242 9.28 -20.09 20.60
C PHE A 242 8.55 -20.41 21.92
N ALA A 243 8.42 -21.69 22.27
CA ALA A 243 7.84 -22.09 23.54
C ALA A 243 8.63 -21.56 24.73
N TYR A 244 9.97 -21.56 24.65
CA TYR A 244 10.82 -21.00 25.70
C TYR A 244 10.58 -19.51 25.94
N TYR A 245 10.48 -18.71 24.88
CA TYR A 245 10.28 -17.25 25.01
C TYR A 245 8.84 -16.87 25.36
N TYR A 246 7.85 -17.56 24.79
CA TYR A 246 6.48 -17.09 24.79
C TYR A 246 5.49 -17.97 25.54
N ALA A 247 5.85 -19.16 26.03
CA ALA A 247 4.95 -19.89 26.91
C ALA A 247 4.79 -19.14 28.24
N TYR A 248 3.55 -18.77 28.57
CA TYR A 248 3.24 -18.08 29.82
C TYR A 248 3.40 -19.01 31.04
N GLN A 249 3.17 -20.32 30.86
CA GLN A 249 3.34 -21.32 31.89
C GLN A 249 4.81 -21.75 32.02
N THR A 250 5.38 -21.58 33.21
CA THR A 250 6.80 -21.83 33.51
C THR A 250 7.25 -23.31 33.40
N LYS A 251 6.34 -24.24 33.13
CA LYS A 251 6.61 -25.68 32.99
C LYS A 251 6.11 -26.26 31.67
N TYR A 252 5.79 -25.41 30.69
CA TYR A 252 5.33 -25.88 29.40
C TYR A 252 6.43 -26.66 28.66
N SER A 253 6.06 -27.78 28.02
CA SER A 253 6.97 -28.59 27.23
C SER A 253 6.42 -28.76 25.81
N ALA A 254 7.27 -28.46 24.82
CA ALA A 254 7.00 -28.65 23.40
C ALA A 254 7.35 -30.07 22.90
N LYS A 255 7.86 -30.94 23.79
CA LYS A 255 8.32 -32.29 23.43
C LYS A 255 7.16 -33.14 22.90
N GLY A 256 7.36 -33.73 21.72
CA GLY A 256 6.38 -34.62 21.07
C GLY A 256 5.17 -33.90 20.46
N LYS A 257 5.20 -32.56 20.38
CA LYS A 257 4.15 -31.75 19.75
C LYS A 257 4.62 -31.18 18.42
N THR A 258 3.68 -30.99 17.50
CA THR A 258 3.93 -30.25 16.25
C THR A 258 4.05 -28.76 16.55
N GLU A 259 4.67 -28.00 15.65
CA GLU A 259 4.77 -26.54 15.77
C GLU A 259 3.39 -25.88 15.90
N GLN A 260 2.42 -26.32 15.09
CA GLN A 260 1.04 -25.83 15.17
C GLN A 260 0.41 -26.11 16.54
N GLN A 261 0.61 -27.30 17.11
CA GLN A 261 0.11 -27.63 18.45
C GLN A 261 0.78 -26.76 19.52
N VAL A 262 2.09 -26.53 19.42
CA VAL A 262 2.81 -25.64 20.33
C VAL A 262 2.28 -24.22 20.24
N PHE A 263 2.09 -23.72 19.03
CA PHE A 263 1.54 -22.39 18.77
C PHE A 263 0.14 -22.23 19.38
N ASP A 264 -0.78 -23.16 19.10
CA ASP A 264 -2.15 -23.11 19.59
C ASP A 264 -2.22 -23.25 21.12
N ASP A 265 -1.36 -24.08 21.72
CA ASP A 265 -1.23 -24.20 23.17
C ASP A 265 -0.76 -22.88 23.79
N VAL A 266 0.27 -22.24 23.23
CA VAL A 266 0.80 -20.97 23.74
C VAL A 266 -0.25 -19.87 23.62
N VAL A 267 -0.93 -19.74 22.46
CA VAL A 267 -2.07 -18.81 22.28
C VAL A 267 -3.16 -19.07 23.32
N SER A 268 -3.47 -20.33 23.63
CA SER A 268 -4.48 -20.71 24.62
C SER A 268 -4.08 -20.35 26.06
N GLN A 269 -2.78 -20.33 26.39
CA GLN A 269 -2.31 -19.92 27.72
C GLN A 269 -2.59 -18.44 28.00
N TYR A 270 -2.48 -17.58 26.99
CA TYR A 270 -2.85 -16.16 27.09
C TYR A 270 -4.37 -15.96 27.01
N GLY A 271 -5.07 -16.76 26.21
CA GLY A 271 -6.49 -16.54 25.94
C GLY A 271 -6.71 -15.16 25.32
N TRP A 272 -7.54 -14.33 25.96
CA TRP A 272 -7.81 -12.95 25.54
C TRP A 272 -6.94 -11.90 26.26
N HIS A 273 -6.05 -12.32 27.16
CA HIS A 273 -5.24 -11.44 28.00
C HIS A 273 -4.08 -10.80 27.24
N TYR A 274 -4.40 -9.85 26.37
CA TYR A 274 -3.42 -9.02 25.67
C TYR A 274 -2.51 -8.24 26.63
N ASP A 275 -2.97 -7.96 27.84
CA ASP A 275 -2.21 -7.29 28.90
C ASP A 275 -1.12 -8.20 29.50
N TRP A 276 -1.31 -9.52 29.47
CA TRP A 276 -0.27 -10.48 29.84
C TRP A 276 0.78 -10.56 28.73
N LEU A 277 0.33 -10.62 27.47
CA LEU A 277 1.22 -10.61 26.31
C LEU A 277 2.07 -9.35 26.25
N ALA A 278 1.49 -8.18 26.54
CA ALA A 278 2.18 -6.88 26.59
C ALA A 278 3.44 -6.90 27.49
N LYS A 279 3.39 -7.63 28.60
CA LYS A 279 4.53 -7.76 29.53
C LYS A 279 5.67 -8.59 28.94
N VAL A 280 5.33 -9.58 28.12
CA VAL A 280 6.31 -10.49 27.49
C VAL A 280 6.94 -9.82 26.27
N THR A 281 6.12 -9.28 25.37
CA THR A 281 6.56 -8.65 24.12
C THR A 281 7.09 -7.23 24.31
N ASN A 282 6.76 -6.59 25.45
CA ASN A 282 7.04 -5.19 25.74
C ASN A 282 6.45 -4.24 24.68
N LYS A 283 5.22 -4.54 24.24
CA LYS A 283 4.40 -3.68 23.35
C LYS A 283 3.14 -3.23 24.08
N ASP A 284 2.56 -2.13 23.63
CA ASP A 284 1.27 -1.62 24.13
C ASP A 284 0.15 -1.97 23.15
N TYR A 285 -0.79 -2.80 23.59
CA TYR A 285 -1.98 -3.19 22.80
C TYR A 285 -3.26 -2.53 23.30
N MET A 286 -3.19 -1.61 24.27
CA MET A 286 -4.38 -1.02 24.89
C MET A 286 -5.26 -0.32 23.87
N LYS A 287 -4.65 0.40 22.91
CA LYS A 287 -5.38 1.05 21.84
C LYS A 287 -6.15 0.03 21.00
N GLN A 288 -5.45 -0.94 20.38
CA GLN A 288 -6.08 -2.00 19.57
C GLN A 288 -7.23 -2.71 20.31
N ALA A 289 -7.06 -2.96 21.61
CA ALA A 289 -8.11 -3.54 22.45
C ALA A 289 -9.33 -2.62 22.58
N GLN A 290 -9.13 -1.31 22.77
CA GLN A 290 -10.22 -0.31 22.80
C GLN A 290 -10.98 -0.26 21.48
N GLU A 291 -10.29 -0.38 20.34
CA GLU A 291 -10.92 -0.39 19.02
C GLU A 291 -11.77 -1.64 18.79
N LEU A 292 -11.28 -2.83 19.17
CA LEU A 292 -12.07 -4.06 19.14
C LEU A 292 -13.29 -3.97 20.07
N ALA A 293 -13.11 -3.42 21.27
CA ALA A 293 -14.19 -3.17 22.20
C ALA A 293 -15.23 -2.17 21.66
N ARG A 294 -14.78 -1.11 20.97
CA ARG A 294 -15.64 -0.15 20.26
C ARG A 294 -16.46 -0.85 19.18
N SER A 295 -15.82 -1.64 18.33
CA SER A 295 -16.49 -2.39 17.25
C SER A 295 -17.57 -3.34 17.79
N VAL A 296 -17.26 -4.12 18.84
CA VAL A 296 -18.25 -5.01 19.49
C VAL A 296 -19.41 -4.23 20.10
N LEU A 297 -19.15 -3.06 20.71
CA LEU A 297 -20.20 -2.21 21.24
C LEU A 297 -21.11 -1.64 20.15
N LEU A 298 -20.56 -1.21 19.00
CA LEU A 298 -21.36 -0.68 17.89
C LEU A 298 -22.32 -1.71 17.29
N LYS A 299 -21.96 -3.00 17.34
CA LYS A 299 -22.81 -4.12 16.88
C LYS A 299 -23.99 -4.39 17.83
N GLN A 300 -24.02 -3.81 19.04
CA GLN A 300 -25.12 -3.97 19.98
C GLN A 300 -26.30 -3.05 19.67
N ASN A 301 -27.52 -3.56 19.83
CA ASN A 301 -28.73 -2.78 19.58
C ASN A 301 -28.79 -1.50 20.44
N GLY A 302 -29.08 -0.36 19.81
CA GLY A 302 -29.16 0.95 20.47
C GLY A 302 -27.83 1.59 20.87
N LYS A 303 -26.68 0.96 20.60
CA LYS A 303 -25.36 1.53 20.91
C LYS A 303 -24.80 2.40 19.80
N ASP A 304 -25.15 2.16 18.55
CA ASP A 304 -24.76 3.06 17.46
C ASP A 304 -25.87 4.07 17.19
N THR A 305 -25.73 5.27 17.77
CA THR A 305 -26.73 6.35 17.74
C THR A 305 -26.36 7.51 16.80
N VAL A 306 -25.13 7.52 16.28
CA VAL A 306 -24.62 8.55 15.37
C VAL A 306 -24.17 7.85 14.10
N LYS A 307 -25.04 7.88 13.09
CA LYS A 307 -24.86 7.14 11.85
C LYS A 307 -24.20 7.96 10.75
N GLN A 308 -24.10 9.27 10.92
CA GLN A 308 -23.52 10.19 9.94
C GLN A 308 -22.41 11.02 10.58
N ILE A 309 -21.42 11.39 9.77
CA ILE A 309 -20.46 12.43 10.08
C ILE A 309 -21.14 13.77 9.75
N ALA A 310 -21.35 14.60 10.76
CA ALA A 310 -22.15 15.83 10.65
C ALA A 310 -21.60 16.81 9.59
N GLY A 311 -20.29 16.82 9.39
CA GLY A 311 -19.60 17.65 8.43
C GLY A 311 -19.68 17.15 6.98
N ILE A 312 -20.18 15.94 6.71
CA ILE A 312 -20.28 15.39 5.35
C ILE A 312 -21.73 15.46 4.87
N GLN A 313 -21.96 16.16 3.76
CA GLN A 313 -23.27 16.29 3.14
C GLN A 313 -23.22 15.97 1.64
N LYS A 314 -24.03 15.01 1.20
CA LYS A 314 -24.36 14.85 -0.23
C LYS A 314 -25.29 15.99 -0.67
N LYS A 315 -24.84 16.80 -1.64
CA LYS A 315 -25.64 17.91 -2.19
C LYS A 315 -26.55 17.46 -3.32
N ASP A 316 -26.01 16.61 -4.20
CA ASP A 316 -26.71 16.07 -5.36
C ASP A 316 -26.07 14.75 -5.80
N ALA A 317 -26.42 14.25 -6.99
CA ALA A 317 -25.90 13.00 -7.52
C ALA A 317 -24.38 13.00 -7.74
N GLN A 318 -23.73 14.15 -7.90
CA GLN A 318 -22.30 14.26 -8.24
C GLN A 318 -21.48 15.03 -7.20
N THR A 319 -22.13 15.71 -6.26
CA THR A 319 -21.46 16.68 -5.38
C THR A 319 -21.58 16.30 -3.90
N VAL A 320 -20.45 16.31 -3.19
CA VAL A 320 -20.34 16.20 -1.73
C VAL A 320 -19.71 17.47 -1.17
N VAL A 321 -20.21 17.92 -0.01
CA VAL A 321 -19.63 19.03 0.77
C VAL A 321 -19.13 18.50 2.10
N ILE A 322 -17.92 18.89 2.47
CA ILE A 322 -17.24 18.47 3.70
C ILE A 322 -16.82 19.70 4.50
N GLN A 323 -17.15 19.73 5.79
CA GLN A 323 -16.62 20.67 6.75
C GLN A 323 -15.44 20.03 7.47
N ALA A 324 -14.24 20.55 7.23
CA ALA A 324 -12.99 20.04 7.78
C ALA A 324 -12.26 21.12 8.57
N GLU A 325 -11.61 20.73 9.66
CA GLU A 325 -10.74 21.62 10.44
C GLU A 325 -9.48 21.98 9.64
N GLY A 326 -9.04 23.22 9.78
CA GLY A 326 -7.85 23.74 9.09
C GLY A 326 -8.16 24.75 7.97
N GLU A 327 -7.10 25.36 7.48
CA GLU A 327 -7.14 26.39 6.42
C GLU A 327 -7.30 25.74 5.04
N GLU A 328 -7.11 26.52 3.97
CA GLU A 328 -7.35 26.05 2.61
C GLU A 328 -6.45 24.88 2.17
N ASP A 329 -5.29 24.70 2.81
CA ASP A 329 -4.34 23.63 2.53
C ASP A 329 -4.81 22.25 3.03
N CYS A 330 -5.85 22.19 3.88
CA CYS A 330 -6.40 20.93 4.40
C CYS A 330 -6.89 20.00 3.28
N VAL A 331 -7.31 20.58 2.15
CA VAL A 331 -7.77 19.87 0.95
C VAL A 331 -6.74 18.90 0.35
N ASP A 332 -5.45 19.26 0.40
CA ASP A 332 -4.37 18.44 -0.16
C ASP A 332 -4.15 17.18 0.68
N LYS A 333 -4.59 17.18 1.94
CA LYS A 333 -4.54 15.99 2.81
C LYS A 333 -5.90 15.25 2.83
N LEU A 334 -6.99 16.01 2.81
CA LEU A 334 -8.36 15.49 2.79
C LEU A 334 -8.67 14.68 1.53
N CYS A 335 -8.14 15.09 0.38
CA CYS A 335 -8.48 14.51 -0.92
C CYS A 335 -7.35 13.70 -1.56
N ASP A 336 -6.16 13.60 -0.97
CA ASP A 336 -5.04 12.87 -1.58
C ASP A 336 -5.15 11.36 -1.31
N PHE A 337 -6.07 10.73 -2.04
CA PHE A 337 -6.29 9.30 -2.01
C PHE A 337 -6.88 8.79 -3.33
N TRP A 338 -6.66 7.50 -3.60
CA TRP A 338 -7.25 6.80 -4.75
C TRP A 338 -8.76 6.63 -4.59
N LEU A 339 -9.54 7.05 -5.59
CA LEU A 339 -10.99 6.89 -5.63
C LEU A 339 -11.36 5.42 -5.90
N LEU A 340 -11.96 4.75 -4.91
CA LEU A 340 -12.44 3.38 -5.05
C LEU A 340 -13.91 3.37 -5.52
N PRO A 341 -14.28 2.67 -6.60
CA PRO A 341 -15.68 2.43 -6.94
C PRO A 341 -16.35 1.55 -5.88
N MET A 342 -17.49 1.96 -5.34
CA MET A 342 -18.18 1.21 -4.29
C MET A 342 -18.67 -0.15 -4.80
N GLU A 343 -19.05 -0.28 -6.07
CA GLU A 343 -19.49 -1.58 -6.62
C GLU A 343 -18.36 -2.63 -6.62
N GLU A 344 -17.10 -2.20 -6.72
CA GLU A 344 -15.94 -3.09 -6.81
C GLU A 344 -15.36 -3.45 -5.43
N TYR A 345 -15.52 -2.57 -4.43
CA TYR A 345 -14.85 -2.66 -3.13
C TYR A 345 -15.78 -2.63 -1.92
N GLY A 346 -16.99 -2.11 -2.08
CA GLY A 346 -18.02 -2.07 -1.05
C GLY A 346 -19.13 -3.08 -1.34
N ASN A 347 -20.22 -2.95 -0.59
CA ASN A 347 -21.45 -3.71 -0.78
C ASN A 347 -22.62 -2.74 -0.97
N ARG A 348 -23.21 -2.75 -2.18
CA ARG A 348 -24.35 -1.90 -2.51
C ARG A 348 -25.57 -2.14 -1.63
N GLU A 349 -25.77 -3.37 -1.13
CA GLU A 349 -26.87 -3.70 -0.19
C GLU A 349 -26.69 -3.02 1.18
N LEU A 350 -25.45 -2.66 1.52
CA LEU A 350 -25.11 -1.92 2.72
C LEU A 350 -25.00 -0.41 2.43
N PHE A 351 -25.59 0.10 1.36
CA PHE A 351 -25.57 1.51 1.02
C PHE A 351 -26.98 2.09 0.88
N ASP A 352 -27.31 3.06 1.72
CA ASP A 352 -28.50 3.92 1.58
C ASP A 352 -28.14 5.41 1.44
N GLY A 353 -26.86 5.77 1.64
CA GLY A 353 -26.36 7.15 1.56
C GLY A 353 -26.75 8.03 2.75
N GLU A 354 -27.44 7.47 3.75
CA GLU A 354 -27.90 8.16 4.94
C GLU A 354 -27.40 7.49 6.22
N GLN A 355 -27.68 6.22 6.44
CA GLN A 355 -27.30 5.49 7.65
C GLN A 355 -26.19 4.46 7.39
N SER A 356 -26.00 4.08 6.12
CA SER A 356 -25.09 3.02 5.70
C SER A 356 -24.39 3.41 4.40
N PHE A 357 -23.07 3.16 4.36
CA PHE A 357 -22.16 3.72 3.36
C PHE A 357 -21.37 2.67 2.60
N GLY A 358 -21.95 1.50 2.37
CA GLY A 358 -21.35 0.43 1.54
C GLY A 358 -20.52 -0.58 2.32
N PHE A 359 -20.53 -0.53 3.65
CA PHE A 359 -19.81 -1.46 4.52
C PHE A 359 -20.42 -1.45 5.94
N GLN A 360 -20.07 -2.44 6.75
CA GLN A 360 -20.47 -2.47 8.14
C GLN A 360 -19.53 -1.57 8.97
N LYS A 361 -20.07 -0.49 9.54
CA LYS A 361 -19.33 0.42 10.43
C LYS A 361 -18.60 -0.34 11.55
N GLY A 362 -17.34 0.03 11.79
CA GLY A 362 -16.43 -0.65 12.71
C GLY A 362 -15.89 -1.99 12.20
N ASP A 363 -16.10 -2.34 10.93
CA ASP A 363 -15.66 -3.59 10.31
C ASP A 363 -15.21 -3.37 8.85
N THR A 364 -13.91 -3.11 8.67
CA THR A 364 -13.31 -2.76 7.37
C THR A 364 -12.27 -3.79 6.89
N ALA A 365 -12.01 -4.82 7.70
CA ALA A 365 -10.94 -5.80 7.44
C ALA A 365 -11.12 -6.53 6.11
N GLN A 366 -12.35 -6.96 5.81
CA GLN A 366 -12.66 -7.65 4.56
C GLN A 366 -12.42 -6.74 3.33
N ILE A 367 -12.76 -5.45 3.43
CA ILE A 367 -12.54 -4.49 2.34
C ILE A 367 -11.05 -4.30 2.10
N LEU A 368 -10.27 -4.13 3.17
CA LEU A 368 -8.82 -4.03 3.08
C LEU A 368 -8.22 -5.28 2.43
N GLU A 369 -8.61 -6.47 2.87
CA GLU A 369 -8.14 -7.73 2.29
C GLU A 369 -8.49 -7.84 0.80
N GLN A 370 -9.75 -7.61 0.42
CA GLN A 370 -10.20 -7.68 -0.97
C GLN A 370 -9.52 -6.62 -1.84
N SER A 371 -9.23 -5.44 -1.29
CA SER A 371 -8.56 -4.36 -2.02
C SER A 371 -7.14 -4.70 -2.46
N SER A 372 -6.50 -5.70 -1.82
CA SER A 372 -5.17 -6.19 -2.20
C SER A 372 -5.18 -7.22 -3.33
N LYS A 373 -6.35 -7.82 -3.61
CA LYS A 373 -6.48 -8.94 -4.57
C LYS A 373 -6.76 -8.48 -6.00
N GLN A 374 -7.31 -7.27 -6.17
CA GLN A 374 -7.62 -6.70 -7.48
C GLN A 374 -7.58 -5.17 -7.47
N TYR A 375 -7.13 -4.60 -8.58
CA TYR A 375 -7.09 -3.16 -8.85
C TYR A 375 -8.05 -2.81 -10.00
N CYS A 376 -9.30 -2.53 -9.62
CA CYS A 376 -10.42 -2.19 -10.49
C CYS A 376 -10.91 -0.78 -10.16
N GLY A 377 -10.16 0.23 -10.62
CA GLY A 377 -10.51 1.63 -10.43
C GLY A 377 -11.01 2.30 -11.70
N THR A 378 -10.92 3.63 -11.70
CA THR A 378 -11.21 4.50 -12.84
C THR A 378 -9.96 4.85 -13.65
N GLY A 379 -8.81 4.21 -13.40
CA GLY A 379 -7.55 4.48 -14.10
C GLY A 379 -7.53 3.98 -15.54
N ALA A 380 -6.38 4.18 -16.21
CA ALA A 380 -6.16 3.80 -17.59
C ALA A 380 -6.08 2.27 -17.81
N PHE A 381 -5.76 1.53 -16.75
CA PHE A 381 -5.67 0.09 -16.72
C PHE A 381 -6.44 -0.49 -15.54
N TYR A 382 -6.55 -1.81 -15.49
CA TYR A 382 -7.07 -2.57 -14.36
C TYR A 382 -6.41 -3.94 -14.33
N THR A 383 -6.39 -4.59 -13.17
CA THR A 383 -5.75 -5.91 -13.03
C THR A 383 -6.58 -7.01 -13.67
N LYS A 384 -5.91 -7.88 -14.42
CA LYS A 384 -6.43 -9.20 -14.82
C LYS A 384 -5.93 -10.34 -13.95
N LYS A 385 -4.69 -10.24 -13.49
CA LYS A 385 -4.06 -11.28 -12.68
C LYS A 385 -2.99 -10.65 -11.79
N ILE A 386 -2.97 -11.07 -10.53
CA ILE A 386 -1.90 -10.80 -9.57
C ILE A 386 -1.37 -12.16 -9.12
N ASN A 387 -0.05 -12.34 -9.14
CA ASN A 387 0.63 -13.49 -8.55
C ASN A 387 1.98 -13.06 -7.96
N ALA A 388 2.72 -13.98 -7.37
CA ALA A 388 4.00 -13.70 -6.70
C ALA A 388 5.04 -13.03 -7.62
N GLU A 389 5.05 -13.35 -8.92
CA GLU A 389 6.08 -12.89 -9.86
C GLU A 389 5.67 -11.64 -10.65
N GLN A 390 4.36 -11.47 -10.91
CA GLN A 390 3.89 -10.43 -11.83
C GLN A 390 2.43 -9.99 -11.61
N ILE A 391 2.14 -8.77 -12.05
CA ILE A 391 0.83 -8.15 -12.13
C ILE A 391 0.51 -7.89 -13.60
N LEU A 392 -0.51 -8.57 -14.13
CA LEU A 392 -1.01 -8.36 -15.49
C LEU A 392 -2.12 -7.31 -15.47
N LEU A 393 -1.92 -6.22 -16.20
CA LEU A 393 -2.85 -5.12 -16.37
C LEU A 393 -3.41 -5.10 -17.79
N GLU A 394 -4.70 -4.81 -17.92
CA GLU A 394 -5.36 -4.57 -19.20
C GLU A 394 -5.94 -3.17 -19.28
N ARG A 395 -5.97 -2.63 -20.50
CA ARG A 395 -6.50 -1.29 -20.75
C ARG A 395 -7.98 -1.16 -20.36
N ASN A 396 -8.28 -0.13 -19.57
CA ASN A 396 -9.64 0.35 -19.35
C ASN A 396 -10.11 1.15 -20.58
N LYS A 397 -11.11 0.63 -21.29
CA LYS A 397 -11.69 1.31 -22.47
C LYS A 397 -12.53 2.54 -22.11
N ASN A 398 -12.93 2.69 -20.85
CA ASN A 398 -13.80 3.76 -20.35
C ASN A 398 -13.04 4.85 -19.59
N TYR A 399 -11.69 4.82 -19.59
CA TYR A 399 -10.88 5.82 -18.91
C TYR A 399 -11.20 7.24 -19.41
N ALA A 400 -11.46 8.16 -18.49
CA ALA A 400 -11.84 9.54 -18.80
C ALA A 400 -10.69 10.33 -19.46
N GLY A 401 -9.43 9.99 -19.16
CA GLY A 401 -8.24 10.62 -19.73
C GLY A 401 -7.87 10.20 -21.15
N GLY A 402 -8.77 9.51 -21.86
CA GLY A 402 -8.56 9.05 -23.23
C GLY A 402 -7.96 7.65 -23.32
N LYS A 403 -8.30 6.94 -24.40
CA LYS A 403 -7.94 5.52 -24.55
C LYS A 403 -6.42 5.32 -24.62
N ALA A 404 -5.86 4.59 -23.64
CA ALA A 404 -4.45 4.21 -23.65
C ALA A 404 -4.09 3.48 -24.97
N LYS A 405 -2.90 3.73 -25.51
CA LYS A 405 -2.44 3.08 -26.75
C LYS A 405 -2.10 1.60 -26.51
N LEU A 406 -1.44 1.32 -25.39
CA LEU A 406 -1.09 -0.02 -24.96
C LEU A 406 -2.36 -0.82 -24.64
N LYS A 407 -2.32 -2.12 -24.96
CA LYS A 407 -3.42 -3.04 -24.62
C LYS A 407 -3.18 -3.70 -23.27
N LYS A 408 -1.94 -4.08 -23.00
CA LYS A 408 -1.51 -4.86 -21.83
C LYS A 408 -0.21 -4.32 -21.26
N ILE A 409 -0.09 -4.38 -19.94
CA ILE A 409 1.15 -4.13 -19.21
C ILE A 409 1.39 -5.31 -18.28
N VAL A 410 2.59 -5.85 -18.27
CA VAL A 410 3.05 -6.82 -17.29
C VAL A 410 4.00 -6.09 -16.37
N VAL A 411 3.62 -5.95 -15.10
CA VAL A 411 4.50 -5.41 -14.05
C VAL A 411 5.19 -6.59 -13.38
N LEU A 412 6.50 -6.66 -13.51
CA LEU A 412 7.36 -7.64 -12.85
C LEU A 412 7.53 -7.25 -11.37
N ARG A 413 7.52 -8.25 -10.49
CA ARG A 413 7.75 -8.10 -9.04
C ARG A 413 9.17 -8.55 -8.70
N LYS A 414 10.15 -8.00 -9.42
CA LYS A 414 11.56 -8.32 -9.23
C LYS A 414 12.18 -7.40 -8.20
N ASN A 415 12.99 -7.95 -7.31
CA ASN A 415 13.89 -7.19 -6.46
C ASN A 415 15.31 -7.41 -7.01
N TYR A 416 15.81 -6.45 -7.78
CA TYR A 416 17.18 -6.50 -8.29
C TYR A 416 18.16 -6.30 -7.13
N GLU A 417 19.03 -7.28 -6.88
CA GLU A 417 20.09 -7.19 -5.87
C GLU A 417 21.33 -6.48 -6.43
N GLU A 418 21.60 -6.65 -7.73
CA GLU A 418 22.75 -6.07 -8.42
C GLU A 418 22.34 -5.31 -9.69
N GLU A 419 22.99 -4.17 -9.96
CA GLU A 419 22.72 -3.36 -11.16
C GLU A 419 23.04 -4.07 -12.48
N LYS A 420 23.91 -5.07 -12.46
CA LYS A 420 24.21 -5.89 -13.65
C LYS A 420 22.98 -6.66 -14.12
N ASP A 421 22.15 -7.14 -13.19
CA ASP A 421 20.97 -7.95 -13.50
C ASP A 421 19.91 -7.10 -14.21
N ILE A 422 19.82 -5.81 -13.86
CA ILE A 422 18.98 -4.83 -14.57
C ILE A 422 19.44 -4.70 -16.03
N VAL A 423 20.75 -4.55 -16.25
CA VAL A 423 21.34 -4.39 -17.59
C VAL A 423 21.14 -5.66 -18.41
N GLU A 424 21.36 -6.83 -17.81
CA GLU A 424 21.15 -8.13 -18.45
C GLU A 424 19.69 -8.36 -18.84
N ASP A 425 18.74 -8.12 -17.94
CA ASP A 425 17.32 -8.25 -18.23
C ASP A 425 16.87 -7.30 -19.35
N LEU A 426 17.38 -6.07 -19.35
CA LEU A 426 17.12 -5.12 -20.43
C LEU A 426 17.70 -5.65 -21.74
N LEU A 427 18.98 -6.05 -21.79
CA LEU A 427 19.65 -6.53 -23.00
C LEU A 427 19.00 -7.80 -23.58
N CYS A 428 18.64 -8.74 -22.72
CA CYS A 428 17.96 -9.98 -23.07
C CYS A 428 16.48 -9.78 -23.42
N GLN A 429 15.96 -8.55 -23.32
CA GLN A 429 14.56 -8.23 -23.54
C GLN A 429 13.64 -9.02 -22.60
N ASN A 430 14.08 -9.27 -21.37
CA ASN A 430 13.25 -9.79 -20.27
C ASN A 430 12.42 -8.68 -19.61
N VAL A 431 12.76 -7.41 -19.84
CA VAL A 431 12.01 -6.24 -19.40
C VAL A 431 12.21 -5.13 -20.42
N ASP A 432 11.18 -4.31 -20.64
CA ASP A 432 11.24 -3.16 -21.56
C ASP A 432 11.62 -1.88 -20.81
N ILE A 433 11.10 -1.72 -19.59
CA ILE A 433 11.31 -0.53 -18.75
C ILE A 433 11.64 -0.95 -17.32
N VAL A 434 12.71 -0.41 -16.75
CA VAL A 434 13.02 -0.53 -15.31
C VAL A 434 12.98 0.86 -14.67
N ILE A 435 12.14 1.02 -13.65
CA ILE A 435 12.05 2.25 -12.85
C ILE A 435 12.89 2.06 -11.58
N THR A 436 14.06 2.70 -11.56
CA THR A 436 14.99 2.61 -10.44
C THR A 436 15.73 3.92 -10.21
N THR A 437 16.39 4.03 -9.07
CA THR A 437 17.26 5.16 -8.76
C THR A 437 18.51 5.13 -9.62
N ASP A 438 19.06 6.31 -9.88
CA ASP A 438 20.27 6.45 -10.67
C ASP A 438 21.51 6.17 -9.81
N THR A 439 22.24 5.09 -10.07
CA THR A 439 23.48 4.74 -9.35
C THR A 439 24.71 4.92 -10.24
N VAL A 440 25.87 5.18 -9.62
CA VAL A 440 27.15 5.33 -10.35
C VAL A 440 27.48 4.05 -11.11
N GLU A 441 27.26 2.90 -10.48
CA GLU A 441 27.50 1.59 -11.06
C GLU A 441 26.62 1.32 -12.28
N LEU A 442 25.31 1.55 -12.20
CA LEU A 442 24.41 1.39 -13.34
C LEU A 442 24.81 2.27 -14.53
N ASN A 443 25.19 3.53 -14.25
CA ASN A 443 25.67 4.44 -15.29
C ASN A 443 26.97 3.92 -15.95
N GLN A 444 27.91 3.37 -15.17
CA GLN A 444 29.14 2.79 -15.70
C GLN A 444 28.86 1.55 -16.56
N LEU A 445 27.99 0.65 -16.09
CA LEU A 445 27.61 -0.57 -16.82
C LEU A 445 26.94 -0.25 -18.16
N ILE A 446 26.07 0.76 -18.19
CA ILE A 446 25.39 1.20 -19.41
C ILE A 446 26.34 1.93 -20.37
N GLN A 447 27.27 2.73 -19.86
CA GLN A 447 28.24 3.45 -20.70
C GLN A 447 29.38 2.56 -21.21
N SER A 448 29.60 1.41 -20.57
CA SER A 448 30.60 0.43 -20.97
C SER A 448 30.32 -0.07 -22.39
N ARG A 449 31.28 0.13 -23.30
CA ARG A 449 31.20 -0.43 -24.66
C ARG A 449 31.32 -1.95 -24.68
N ALA A 450 31.84 -2.55 -23.60
CA ALA A 450 32.01 -4.00 -23.48
C ALA A 450 30.66 -4.74 -23.38
N THR A 451 29.61 -4.09 -22.91
CA THR A 451 28.29 -4.71 -22.67
C THR A 451 27.32 -4.56 -23.84
N HIS A 452 27.68 -3.87 -24.93
CA HIS A 452 26.75 -3.41 -25.99
C HIS A 452 25.57 -2.53 -25.50
N ALA A 453 25.42 -2.33 -24.18
CA ALA A 453 24.32 -1.64 -23.53
C ALA A 453 24.22 -0.17 -23.93
N SER A 454 25.34 0.50 -24.17
CA SER A 454 25.39 1.93 -24.53
C SER A 454 24.58 2.28 -25.79
N TYR A 455 24.36 1.30 -26.67
CA TYR A 455 23.60 1.46 -27.90
C TYR A 455 22.11 1.10 -27.76
N LEU A 456 21.79 0.15 -26.88
CA LEU A 456 20.46 -0.45 -26.78
C LEU A 456 19.64 0.10 -25.60
N ILE A 457 20.31 0.47 -24.51
CA ILE A 457 19.66 0.99 -23.30
C ILE A 457 19.72 2.52 -23.30
N ARG A 458 18.57 3.14 -23.10
CA ARG A 458 18.43 4.58 -22.97
C ARG A 458 17.94 4.94 -21.58
N LYS A 459 18.70 5.79 -20.91
CA LYS A 459 18.23 6.52 -19.74
C LYS A 459 17.25 7.58 -20.18
N LYS A 460 16.06 7.58 -19.57
CA LYS A 460 15.00 8.56 -19.83
C LYS A 460 14.48 9.07 -18.50
N VAL A 461 14.26 10.37 -18.42
CA VAL A 461 13.38 10.94 -17.41
C VAL A 461 11.99 10.90 -18.00
N ILE A 462 11.10 10.14 -17.37
CA ILE A 462 9.70 10.11 -17.76
C ILE A 462 8.99 11.21 -16.98
N GLU A 463 8.60 12.26 -17.69
CA GLU A 463 7.70 13.28 -17.16
C GLU A 463 6.31 13.01 -17.73
N THR A 464 5.33 12.89 -16.83
CA THR A 464 3.93 12.86 -17.21
C THR A 464 3.29 14.23 -16.97
N GLU A 465 2.47 14.69 -17.89
CA GLU A 465 1.53 15.81 -17.73
C GLU A 465 0.10 15.32 -17.53
N GLN A 466 -0.10 14.01 -17.28
CA GLN A 466 -1.38 13.59 -16.75
C GLN A 466 -1.56 14.30 -15.43
N ALA A 467 -2.75 14.89 -15.25
CA ALA A 467 -3.14 15.55 -14.02
C ALA A 467 -2.99 14.61 -12.81
N GLU A 468 -2.89 13.31 -13.03
CA GLU A 468 -2.65 12.30 -12.03
C GLU A 468 -1.39 11.54 -12.48
N ASN A 469 -0.24 12.09 -12.11
CA ASN A 469 1.06 11.65 -12.59
C ASN A 469 1.31 10.16 -12.29
N CYS A 470 1.10 9.29 -13.28
CA CYS A 470 1.29 7.84 -13.13
C CYS A 470 2.73 7.46 -12.80
N LEU A 471 3.70 8.30 -13.18
CA LEU A 471 5.14 8.06 -13.09
C LEU A 471 5.85 9.38 -12.79
N LEU A 472 5.73 9.89 -11.57
CA LEU A 472 6.36 11.15 -11.14
C LEU A 472 7.89 11.08 -11.20
N TYR A 473 8.52 11.80 -12.13
CA TYR A 473 9.93 12.22 -12.09
C TYR A 473 10.88 11.11 -11.60
N ARG A 474 10.95 10.03 -12.39
CA ARG A 474 11.89 8.95 -12.15
C ARG A 474 12.77 8.73 -13.36
N THR A 475 14.00 8.36 -13.04
CA THR A 475 14.91 7.76 -13.99
C THR A 475 14.33 6.41 -14.39
N SER A 476 14.11 6.24 -15.67
CA SER A 476 13.71 4.97 -16.27
C SER A 476 14.78 4.54 -17.24
N TYR A 477 15.09 3.25 -17.21
CA TYR A 477 15.99 2.61 -18.15
C TYR A 477 15.17 1.80 -19.11
N VAL A 478 15.39 2.04 -20.40
CA VAL A 478 14.53 1.56 -21.47
C VAL A 478 15.35 0.82 -22.50
N ASN A 479 14.94 -0.40 -22.87
CA ASN A 479 15.47 -1.07 -24.05
C ASN A 479 14.80 -0.45 -25.31
N ALA A 480 15.56 0.32 -26.08
CA ALA A 480 15.05 1.02 -27.25
C ALA A 480 14.57 0.05 -28.38
N PRO A 481 15.29 -1.04 -28.70
CA PRO A 481 14.82 -2.07 -29.63
C PRO A 481 13.52 -2.80 -29.25
N SER A 482 13.27 -3.04 -27.96
CA SER A 482 12.11 -3.85 -27.53
C SER A 482 10.80 -3.06 -27.52
N ILE A 483 10.88 -1.72 -27.51
CA ILE A 483 9.70 -0.87 -27.71
C ILE A 483 9.17 -1.06 -29.14
N PRO A 484 7.90 -1.47 -29.33
CA PRO A 484 7.33 -1.78 -30.65
C PRO A 484 7.60 -0.69 -31.69
N GLN A 485 7.94 -1.03 -32.94
CA GLN A 485 8.23 -0.05 -34.00
C GLN A 485 7.09 0.96 -34.29
N LYS A 486 5.83 0.60 -34.00
CA LYS A 486 4.69 1.55 -34.07
C LYS A 486 4.66 2.59 -32.94
N LEU A 487 5.58 2.49 -31.98
CA LEU A 487 5.92 3.52 -31.00
C LEU A 487 7.18 4.31 -31.41
N THR A 488 7.91 3.89 -32.45
CA THR A 488 9.15 4.55 -32.91
C THR A 488 8.98 5.47 -34.12
N GLU A 489 7.81 5.53 -34.75
CA GLU A 489 7.52 6.57 -35.77
C GLU A 489 6.82 7.83 -35.21
N TYR A 490 6.45 7.84 -33.94
CA TYR A 490 6.00 9.05 -33.22
C TYR A 490 6.33 8.87 -31.75
N GLN A 491 7.12 9.79 -31.19
CA GLN A 491 6.88 10.57 -29.95
C GLN A 491 6.03 10.00 -28.78
N SER A 492 5.64 8.72 -28.71
CA SER A 492 4.23 8.45 -28.35
C SER A 492 3.91 7.32 -27.35
N ILE A 493 4.86 6.97 -26.48
CA ILE A 493 4.53 6.73 -25.05
C ILE A 493 4.44 8.07 -24.28
N PHE A 494 4.97 9.15 -24.85
CA PHE A 494 5.18 10.44 -24.15
C PHE A 494 4.38 11.62 -24.73
N GLU A 495 3.34 11.38 -25.54
CA GLU A 495 2.63 12.44 -26.28
C GLU A 495 1.17 12.71 -25.87
N VAL A 496 0.62 11.97 -24.89
CA VAL A 496 -0.72 12.28 -24.31
C VAL A 496 -0.58 13.09 -23.03
N ILE A 497 0.52 13.82 -23.02
CA ILE A 497 1.14 14.65 -22.01
C ILE A 497 1.65 15.78 -22.91
N HIS A 498 0.83 16.83 -23.04
CA HIS A 498 0.93 17.88 -24.05
C HIS A 498 2.02 18.94 -23.83
N THR A 499 3.04 18.88 -24.70
CA THR A 499 3.96 19.93 -25.15
C THR A 499 5.37 19.94 -24.53
N LEU A 500 6.31 19.32 -25.24
CA LEU A 500 7.71 19.79 -25.29
C LEU A 500 8.41 19.39 -26.61
N LYS A 501 8.91 20.42 -27.31
CA LYS A 501 9.85 20.30 -28.43
C LYS A 501 11.21 19.86 -27.90
N VAL A 502 11.92 19.00 -28.65
CA VAL A 502 13.37 18.80 -28.45
C VAL A 502 14.10 19.20 -29.72
N ASN A 503 15.08 20.09 -29.53
CA ASN A 503 15.95 20.62 -30.55
C ASN A 503 16.75 19.51 -31.25
N THR A 504 16.82 19.66 -32.56
CA THR A 504 17.76 19.04 -33.48
C THR A 504 19.20 19.41 -33.14
N LEU A 505 20.07 18.40 -33.00
CA LEU A 505 21.42 18.35 -33.56
C LEU A 505 21.74 16.92 -33.97
#